data_AF-A0A7X7PZ70-F1
#
_entry.id   AF-A0A7X7PZ70-F1
#
_cell.length_a   1.000
_cell.length_b   1.000
_cell.length_c   1.000
_cell.angle_alpha   90.00
_cell.angle_beta   90.00
_cell.angle_gamma   90.00
#
_symmetry.space_group_name_H-M   'P 1'
#
loop_
_entity.id
_entity.type
_entity.pdbx_description
1 polymer ?
#
loop_
_entity_poly.entity_id
_entity_poly.type
_entity_poly.pdbx_seq_one_letter_code
_entity_poly.pdbx_strand_id
1 'polypeptide(L)' 'MLTLPGAPALSDFRTARLLASIRAREAGVQALRSQFIHFVQTRRELTADERRVLDALLTYGPKL' A
#
# COMPACT_ATOMS: atom_id res chain seq x y z
N MET A 1 9.65 14.99 3.72
CA MET A 1 8.62 13.95 3.89
C MET A 1 8.86 12.85 2.88
N LEU A 2 8.96 11.60 3.34
CA LEU A 2 9.05 10.43 2.47
C LEU A 2 7.64 9.85 2.25
N THR A 3 7.37 9.38 1.04
CA THR A 3 6.15 8.64 0.69
C THR A 3 6.55 7.26 0.18
N LEU A 4 6.23 6.23 0.94
CA LEU A 4 6.73 4.88 0.71
C LEU A 4 5.54 3.93 0.49
N PRO A 5 5.43 3.27 -0.67
CA PRO A 5 4.38 2.28 -0.91
C PRO A 5 4.66 1.02 -0.09
N GLY A 6 3.60 0.46 0.50
CA GLY A 6 3.64 -0.76 1.29
C GLY A 6 2.97 -1.94 0.61
N ALA A 7 2.69 -2.97 1.41
CA ALA A 7 1.99 -4.17 0.94
C ALA A 7 0.55 -3.88 0.50
N PRO A 8 -0.07 -4.80 -0.27
CA PRO A 8 -1.46 -4.64 -0.66
C PRO A 8 -2.39 -4.54 0.55
N ALA A 9 -3.33 -3.60 0.50
CA ALA A 9 -4.16 -3.25 1.65
C ALA A 9 -5.39 -4.15 1.83
N LEU A 10 -5.77 -4.88 0.78
CA LEU A 10 -6.93 -5.77 0.76
C LEU A 10 -6.50 -7.16 0.30
N SER A 11 -7.07 -8.20 0.93
CA SER A 11 -7.01 -9.56 0.40
C SER A 11 -7.79 -9.68 -0.91
N ASP A 12 -7.51 -10.72 -1.69
CA ASP A 12 -8.19 -10.97 -2.97
C ASP A 12 -9.71 -11.02 -2.82
N PHE A 13 -10.21 -11.67 -1.77
CA PHE A 13 -11.63 -11.70 -1.45
C PHE A 13 -12.23 -10.31 -1.24
N ARG A 14 -11.55 -9.43 -0.48
CA ARG A 14 -12.02 -8.06 -0.22
C ARG A 14 -11.94 -7.20 -1.48
N THR A 15 -10.89 -7.36 -2.28
CA THR A 15 -10.71 -6.68 -3.57
C THR A 15 -11.83 -7.04 -4.54
N ALA A 16 -12.15 -8.33 -4.68
CA ALA A 16 -13.24 -8.80 -5.54
C ALA A 16 -14.60 -8.23 -5.11
N ARG A 17 -14.88 -8.24 -3.80
CA ARG A 17 -16.12 -7.68 -3.25
C ARG A 17 -16.26 -6.19 -3.54
N LEU A 18 -15.18 -5.41 -3.35
CA LEU A 18 -15.19 -3.98 -3.61
C LEU A 18 -15.32 -3.67 -5.12
N LEU A 19 -14.62 -4.42 -5.97
CA LEU A 19 -14.75 -4.29 -7.43
C LEU A 19 -16.19 -4.53 -7.88
N ALA A 20 -16.87 -5.54 -7.32
CA ALA A 20 -18.28 -5.80 -7.62
C ALA A 20 -19.18 -4.61 -7.22
N SER A 21 -18.95 -4.02 -6.03
CA SER A 21 -19.68 -2.83 -5.58
C SER A 21 -19.41 -1.60 -6.45
N ILE A 22 -18.18 -1.41 -6.94
CA ILE A 22 -17.85 -0.31 -7.87
C ILE A 22 -18.52 -0.52 -9.21
N ARG A 23 -18.46 -1.74 -9.78
CA ARG A 23 -19.08 -2.06 -11.07
C ARG A 23 -20.60 -1.90 -11.09
N ALA A 24 -21.26 -2.06 -9.95
CA ALA A 24 -22.69 -1.78 -9.82
C ALA A 24 -23.03 -0.29 -10.07
N ARG A 25 -22.05 0.62 -9.96
CA ARG A 25 -22.19 2.06 -10.20
C ARG A 25 -21.53 2.48 -11.51
N GLU A 26 -20.38 1.89 -11.81
CA GLU A 26 -19.56 2.18 -13.00
C GLU A 26 -19.06 0.88 -13.63
N ALA A 27 -19.85 0.33 -14.56
CA ALA A 27 -19.60 -0.97 -15.17
C ALA A 27 -18.27 -1.05 -15.94
N GLY A 28 -17.71 0.10 -16.35
CA GLY A 28 -16.44 0.20 -17.08
C GLY A 28 -15.19 -0.11 -16.23
N VAL A 29 -15.29 -0.19 -14.91
CA VAL A 29 -14.13 -0.45 -14.04
C VAL A 29 -13.69 -1.91 -14.14
N GLN A 30 -12.51 -2.15 -14.71
CA GLN A 30 -12.04 -3.49 -15.02
C GLN A 30 -11.27 -4.16 -13.86
N ALA A 31 -10.51 -3.39 -13.08
CA ALA A 31 -9.69 -3.92 -12.01
C ALA A 31 -9.53 -2.91 -10.87
N LEU A 32 -9.14 -3.43 -9.70
CA LEU A 32 -8.85 -2.63 -8.51
C LEU A 32 -7.54 -3.13 -7.89
N ARG A 33 -6.64 -2.21 -7.58
CA ARG A 33 -5.45 -2.47 -6.75
C ARG A 33 -5.54 -1.61 -5.50
N SER A 34 -5.04 -2.13 -4.39
CA SER A 34 -4.94 -1.39 -3.14
C SER A 34 -3.55 -1.56 -2.54
N GLN A 35 -3.04 -0.54 -1.85
CA GLN A 35 -1.75 -0.56 -1.16
C GLN A 35 -1.82 0.32 0.07
N PHE A 36 -1.06 -0.03 1.11
CA PHE A 36 -0.72 0.91 2.16
C PHE A 36 0.24 1.98 1.62
N ILE A 37 0.08 3.22 2.08
CA ILE A 37 1.02 4.31 1.81
C ILE A 37 1.52 4.85 3.15
N HIS A 38 2.84 4.86 3.32
CA HIS A 38 3.50 5.35 4.51
C HIS A 38 4.05 6.76 4.28
N PHE A 39 3.65 7.69 5.14
CA PHE A 39 4.19 9.04 5.16
C PHE A 39 5.14 9.17 6.35
N VAL A 40 6.41 9.43 6.07
CA VAL A 40 7.44 9.54 7.11
C VAL A 40 8.02 10.95 7.08
N GLN A 41 7.72 11.71 8.12
CA GLN A 41 8.32 13.03 8.33
C GLN A 41 9.55 12.88 9.21
N THR A 42 10.72 13.13 8.64
CA THR A 42 12.00 13.09 9.36
C THR A 42 12.47 14.51 9.67
N ARG A 43 13.17 14.69 10.80
CA ARG A 43 13.75 15.99 11.19
C ARG A 43 15.02 16.34 10.41
N ARG A 44 15.69 15.33 9.86
CA ARG A 44 16.86 15.41 8.98
C ARG A 44 16.79 14.28 7.95
N GLU A 45 17.70 14.29 6.99
CA GLU A 45 17.88 13.15 6.11
C GLU A 45 18.35 11.92 6.89
N LEU A 46 17.88 10.76 6.47
CA LEU A 46 18.29 9.47 7.03
C LEU A 46 19.63 9.07 6.42
N THR A 47 20.51 8.49 7.24
CA THR A 47 21.69 7.81 6.71
C THR A 47 21.28 6.55 5.93
N ALA A 48 22.21 5.97 5.18
CA ALA A 48 21.94 4.74 4.43
C ALA A 48 21.54 3.57 5.34
N ASP A 49 22.14 3.47 6.55
CA ASP A 49 21.79 2.45 7.54
C ASP A 49 20.38 2.66 8.10
N GLU A 50 20.05 3.90 8.49
CA GLU A 50 18.72 4.25 9.01
C GLU A 50 17.63 4.03 7.94
N ARG A 51 17.93 4.34 6.68
CA ARG A 51 17.03 4.06 5.56
C ARG A 51 16.78 2.56 5.39
N ARG A 52 17.82 1.74 5.47
CA ARG A 52 17.68 0.27 5.41
C ARG A 52 16.80 -0.28 6.54
N VAL A 53 16.97 0.25 7.75
CA VAL A 53 16.11 -0.12 8.89
C VAL A 53 14.66 0.30 8.65
N LEU A 54 14.43 1.53 8.17
CA LEU A 54 13.08 2.00 7.85
C LEU A 54 12.40 1.10 6.81
N ASP A 55 13.10 0.78 5.71
CA ASP A 55 12.55 -0.06 4.65
C ASP A 55 12.20 -1.47 5.18
N ALA A 56 13.00 -2.02 6.10
CA ALA A 56 12.71 -3.30 6.75
C ALA A 56 11.48 -3.24 7.68
N LEU A 57 11.33 -2.16 8.47
CA LEU A 57 10.16 -1.97 9.35
C LEU A 57 8.85 -1.83 8.55
N LEU A 58 8.92 -1.23 7.36
CA LEU A 58 7.77 -1.05 6.48
C LEU A 58 7.49 -2.26 5.59
N THR A 59 8.32 -3.30 5.66
CA THR A 59 8.08 -4.58 4.99
C THR A 59 7.30 -5.51 5.93
N TYR A 60 5.98 -5.49 5.82
CA TYR A 60 5.09 -6.31 6.63
C TYR A 60 3.82 -6.72 5.87
N GLY A 61 3.02 -7.59 6.50
CA GLY A 61 1.74 -8.05 5.96
C GLY A 61 1.86 -9.33 5.14
N PRO A 62 0.74 -9.82 4.58
CA PRO A 62 0.73 -11.02 3.75
C PRO A 62 1.62 -10.82 2.53
N LYS A 63 2.50 -11.78 2.26
CA LYS A 63 3.13 -11.91 0.95
C LYS A 63 2.06 -12.53 0.04
N LEU A 64 1.40 -11.69 -0.74
CA LEU A 64 0.54 -12.15 -1.84
C LEU A 64 1.37 -12.95 -2.85
#